data_AF-A0A1X0Q5T1-F1
#
_entry.id   AF-A0A1X0Q5T1-F1
#
_cell.length_a   1.000
_cell.length_b   1.000
_cell.length_c   1.000
_cell.angle_alpha   90.00
_cell.angle_beta   90.00
_cell.angle_gamma   90.00
#
_symmetry.space_group_name_H-M   'P 1'
#
loop_
_entity.id
_entity.type
_entity.pdbx_description
1 polymer ?
#
loop_
_entity_poly.entity_id
_entity_poly.type
_entity_poly.pdbx_seq_one_letter_code
_entity_poly.pdbx_strand_id
1 'polypeptide(L)' 'MKSVVGEESLSEDDKLCIKFLERFEKEFITQGKNENRTIEESLNLGWKLLKTFPKEMLNRIPKEILEKFYKDK' A
#
# COMPACT_ATOMS: atom_id res chain seq x y z
N MET A 1 -2.32 -9.02 15.81
CA MET A 1 -1.49 -7.85 16.22
C MET A 1 -2.31 -6.58 16.45
N LYS A 2 -3.50 -6.39 15.84
CA LYS A 2 -4.42 -5.28 16.14
C LYS A 2 -5.08 -5.31 17.53
N SER A 3 -5.18 -6.48 18.17
CA SER A 3 -5.96 -6.65 19.42
C SER A 3 -5.17 -6.53 20.73
N VAL A 4 -3.87 -6.19 20.70
CA VAL A 4 -3.01 -6.25 21.91
C VAL A 4 -2.39 -4.90 22.29
N VAL A 5 -2.34 -3.94 21.37
CA VAL A 5 -1.81 -2.59 21.64
C VAL A 5 -2.94 -1.60 21.41
N GLY A 6 -3.31 -0.86 22.46
CA GLY A 6 -4.40 0.12 22.41
C GLY A 6 -4.23 1.08 21.24
N GLU A 7 -5.31 1.29 20.49
CA GLU A 7 -5.35 2.03 19.22
C GLU A 7 -4.91 3.51 19.36
N GLU A 8 -4.80 3.98 20.60
CA GLU A 8 -4.49 5.35 21.02
C GLU A 8 -2.98 5.63 21.18
N SER A 9 -2.14 4.60 21.29
CA SER A 9 -0.67 4.75 21.43
C SER A 9 0.10 4.65 20.11
N LEU A 10 -0.60 4.42 19.00
CA LEU A 10 0.01 4.25 17.68
C LEU A 10 0.33 5.62 17.08
N SER A 11 1.56 5.77 16.57
CA SER A 11 1.96 6.94 15.80
C SER A 11 1.12 7.06 14.53
N GLU A 12 1.05 8.25 13.93
CA GLU A 12 0.31 8.44 12.67
C GLU A 12 0.82 7.51 11.56
N ASP A 13 2.13 7.26 11.52
CA ASP A 13 2.77 6.28 10.63
C ASP A 13 2.29 4.84 10.86
N ASP A 14 2.13 4.41 12.12
CA ASP A 14 1.63 3.07 12.44
C ASP A 14 0.17 2.91 12.00
N LYS A 15 -0.66 3.95 12.18
CA LYS A 15 -2.05 3.96 11.71
C LYS A 15 -2.11 3.85 10.19
N LEU A 16 -1.21 4.51 9.47
CA LEU A 16 -1.06 4.39 8.02
C LEU A 16 -0.64 2.96 7.62
N CYS A 17 0.32 2.36 8.32
CA CYS A 17 0.76 0.99 8.09
C CYS A 17 -0.38 -0.02 8.28
N ILE A 18 -1.18 0.13 9.34
CA ILE A 18 -2.34 -0.72 9.61
C ILE A 18 -3.38 -0.58 8.49
N LYS A 19 -3.70 0.66 8.11
CA LYS A 19 -4.67 0.93 7.02
C LYS A 19 -4.18 0.39 5.69
N PHE A 20 -2.89 0.49 5.40
CA PHE A 20 -2.27 -0.10 4.22
C PHE A 20 -2.40 -1.63 4.26
N LEU A 21 -2.09 -2.27 5.39
CA LEU A 21 -2.14 -3.73 5.51
C LEU A 21 -3.55 -4.27 5.29
N GLU A 22 -4.57 -3.63 5.87
CA GLU A 22 -5.97 -4.01 5.64
C GLU A 22 -6.38 -3.88 4.17
N ARG A 23 -5.92 -2.83 3.49
CA ARG A 23 -6.19 -2.65 2.05
C ARG A 23 -5.38 -3.61 1.20
N PHE A 24 -4.15 -3.92 1.57
CA PHE A 24 -3.31 -4.88 0.87
C PHE A 24 -3.93 -6.28 0.91
N GLU A 25 -4.37 -6.74 2.08
CA GLU A 25 -5.03 -8.04 2.21
C GLU A 25 -6.33 -8.11 1.38
N LYS A 26 -7.17 -7.08 1.44
CA LYS A 26 -8.47 -7.05 0.76
C LYS A 26 -8.39 -6.78 -0.74
N GLU A 27 -7.52 -5.89 -1.19
CA GLU A 27 -7.49 -5.42 -2.58
C GLU A 27 -6.38 -6.10 -3.41
N PHE A 28 -5.24 -6.45 -2.80
CA PHE A 28 -4.09 -7.03 -3.51
C PHE A 28 -4.01 -8.55 -3.37
N ILE A 29 -4.10 -9.10 -2.15
CA ILE A 29 -4.00 -10.54 -1.91
C ILE A 29 -5.29 -11.26 -2.29
N THR A 30 -6.44 -10.69 -1.92
CA THR A 30 -7.74 -11.31 -2.17
C THR A 30 -8.15 -11.11 -3.63
N GLN A 31 -7.67 -12.00 -4.50
CA GLN A 31 -8.11 -12.10 -5.89
C GLN A 31 -9.32 -13.03 -5.98
N GLY A 32 -10.32 -12.67 -6.79
CA GLY A 32 -11.49 -13.52 -7.00
C GLY A 32 -11.11 -14.87 -7.63
N LYS A 33 -11.86 -15.94 -7.32
CA LYS A 33 -11.59 -17.29 -7.87
C LYS A 33 -11.55 -17.36 -9.40
N ASN A 34 -12.24 -16.42 -10.07
CA ASN A 34 -12.31 -16.31 -11.53
C ASN A 34 -11.65 -15.02 -12.05
N GLU A 35 -10.91 -14.30 -11.22
CA GLU A 35 -10.19 -13.10 -11.62
C GLU A 35 -8.83 -13.53 -12.15
N ASN A 36 -8.44 -13.08 -13.34
CA ASN A 36 -7.13 -13.33 -13.92
C ASN A 36 -6.43 -12.00 -14.14
N ARG A 37 -5.74 -11.52 -13.10
CA ARG A 37 -4.95 -10.28 -13.18
C ARG A 37 -3.68 -10.50 -13.97
N THR A 38 -3.43 -9.56 -14.89
CA THR A 38 -2.12 -9.43 -15.51
C THR A 38 -1.11 -8.85 -14.50
N ILE A 39 0.18 -9.02 -14.81
CA ILE A 39 1.26 -8.43 -14.01
C ILE A 39 1.14 -6.90 -13.96
N GLU A 40 0.75 -6.26 -15.08
CA GLU A 40 0.58 -4.81 -15.16
C GLU A 40 -0.54 -4.29 -14.25
N GLU A 41 -1.70 -4.96 -14.23
CA GLU A 41 -2.79 -4.62 -13.31
C GLU A 41 -2.38 -4.78 -11.86
N SER A 42 -1.63 -5.84 -11.55
CA SER A 42 -1.11 -6.09 -10.21
C SER A 42 -0.13 -5.00 -9.78
N LEU A 43 0.79 -4.60 -10.66
CA LEU A 43 1.70 -3.48 -10.40
C LEU A 43 0.95 -2.16 -10.21
N ASN A 44 -0.08 -1.89 -11.03
CA ASN A 44 -0.91 -0.70 -10.89
C ASN A 44 -1.66 -0.66 -9.55
N LEU A 45 -2.20 -1.80 -9.10
CA LEU A 45 -2.81 -1.93 -7.77
C LEU A 45 -1.79 -1.72 -6.64
N GLY A 46 -0.59 -2.30 -6.76
CA GLY A 46 0.50 -2.09 -5.82
C GLY A 46 0.83 -0.60 -5.68
N TRP A 47 0.99 0.11 -6.80
CA TRP A 47 1.21 1.56 -6.80
C TRP A 47 0.06 2.35 -6.19
N LYS A 48 -1.19 1.97 -6.47
CA LYS A 48 -2.38 2.59 -5.87
C LYS A 48 -2.40 2.45 -4.35
N LEU A 49 -1.93 1.31 -3.82
CA LEU A 49 -1.80 1.09 -2.38
C LEU A 49 -0.64 1.90 -1.80
N LEU A 50 0.52 1.92 -2.46
CA LEU A 50 1.71 2.68 -2.04
C LEU A 50 1.48 4.20 -2.01
N LYS A 51 0.61 4.73 -2.89
CA LYS A 51 0.17 6.14 -2.85
C LYS A 51 -0.54 6.55 -1.55
N THR A 52 -0.94 5.61 -0.70
CA THR A 52 -1.51 5.92 0.63
C THR A 52 -0.43 6.50 1.56
N PHE A 53 0.84 6.18 1.32
CA PHE A 53 1.95 6.72 2.09
C PHE A 53 2.50 8.01 1.45
N PRO A 54 3.02 8.95 2.27
CA PRO A 54 3.79 10.08 1.76
C PRO A 54 5.08 9.59 1.09
N LYS A 55 5.52 10.30 0.05
CA LYS A 55 6.75 10.03 -0.71
C LYS A 55 8.00 9.85 0.18
N GLU A 56 8.03 10.52 1.33
CA GLU A 56 9.15 10.50 2.28
C GLU A 56 9.29 9.16 3.02
N MET A 57 8.22 8.37 3.10
CA MET A 57 8.26 7.02 3.69
C MET A 57 8.72 5.96 2.68
N LEU A 58 8.69 6.24 1.37
CA LEU A 58 9.01 5.30 0.31
C LEU A 58 10.53 5.22 0.03
N ASN A 59 11.32 5.02 1.08
CA ASN A 59 12.79 5.06 1.05
C ASN A 59 13.46 3.89 0.31
N ARG A 60 12.70 2.80 0.03
CA ARG A 60 13.21 1.63 -0.68
C ARG A 60 13.07 1.72 -2.20
N ILE A 61 12.32 2.70 -2.70
CA ILE A 61 12.07 2.86 -4.13
C ILE A 61 13.05 3.90 -4.69
N PRO A 62 13.78 3.59 -5.77
CA PRO A 62 14.64 4.58 -6.43
C PRO A 62 13.85 5.84 -6.82
N LYS A 63 14.44 7.01 -6.61
CA LYS A 63 13.79 8.30 -6.87
C LYS A 63 13.26 8.41 -8.31
N GLU A 64 14.00 7.89 -9.28
CA GLU A 64 13.62 7.89 -10.71
C GLU A 64 12.30 7.14 -10.97
N ILE A 65 12.13 5.98 -10.31
CA ILE A 65 10.92 5.17 -10.41
C ILE A 65 9.79 5.83 -9.62
N LEU A 66 10.10 6.34 -8.42
CA LEU A 66 9.13 7.03 -7.59
C LEU A 66 8.55 8.25 -8.32
N GLU A 67 9.38 9.09 -8.94
CA GLU A 67 8.90 10.24 -9.71
C GLU A 67 8.07 9.85 -10.92
N LYS A 68 8.36 8.72 -11.56
CA LYS A 68 7.59 8.26 -12.74
C LYS A 68 6.21 7.73 -12.39
N PHE A 69 6.07 7.00 -11.27
CA PHE A 69 4.84 6.28 -10.93
C PHE A 69 4.02 6.91 -9.79
N TYR A 70 4.62 7.77 -8.97
CA TYR A 70 3.94 8.47 -7.88
C TYR A 70 3.20 9.73 -8.35
N LYS A 71 3.68 10.38 -9.43
CA LYS A 71 3.14 11.64 -9.98
C LYS A 71 1.84 11.52 -10.77
N ASP A 72 1.26 10.33 -10.90
CA ASP A 72 0.07 10.14 -11.73
C ASP A 72 -1.17 10.80 -11.08
N LYS A 73 -1.32 12.09 -11.41
CA LYS A 73 -2.52 12.93 -11.51
C LYS A 73 -2.28 14.07 -12.50
#